data_AF-A0A453DC69-F1
#
_entry.id   AF-A0A453DC69-F1
#
_cell.length_a   1.000
_cell.length_b   1.000
_cell.length_c   1.000
_cell.angle_alpha   90.00
_cell.angle_beta   90.00
_cell.angle_gamma   90.00
#
_symmetry.space_group_name_H-M   'P 1'
#
loop_
_entity.id
_entity.type
_entity.pdbx_description
1 polymer ?
#
loop_
_entity_poly.entity_id
_entity_poly.type
_entity_poly.pdbx_seq_one_letter_code
_entity_poly.pdbx_strand_id
1 'polypeptide(L)'
;PPRGARWDPAAPRPASLYARRCQAHSDVKAPPASESKDAGTSSQGWRIKMLYDGECPLCMREVNMLRERNKSYGAINFVDISSKDYSPKDNQDLDYET
;
A
#
# COMPACT_ATOMS: atom_id res chain seq x y z
N PRO A 1 8.39 -44.06 -5.78
CA PRO A 1 8.59 -42.63 -6.15
C PRO A 1 8.02 -42.32 -7.54
N PRO A 2 6.96 -41.50 -7.68
CA PRO A 2 6.51 -41.13 -9.00
C PRO A 2 7.47 -40.09 -9.60
N ARG A 3 7.90 -40.37 -10.83
CA ARG A 3 8.80 -39.57 -11.66
C ARG A 3 8.14 -38.22 -11.99
N GLY A 4 8.91 -37.15 -11.90
CA GLY A 4 8.47 -35.77 -12.07
C GLY A 4 7.76 -35.51 -13.40
N ALA A 5 6.66 -34.76 -13.32
CA ALA A 5 5.91 -34.31 -14.49
C ALA A 5 6.73 -33.26 -15.26
N ARG A 6 6.98 -33.55 -16.54
CA ARG A 6 7.56 -32.63 -17.52
C ARG A 6 6.49 -31.61 -17.91
N TRP A 7 6.83 -30.32 -17.89
CA TRP A 7 5.89 -29.24 -18.16
C TRP A 7 5.74 -29.05 -19.68
N ASP A 8 4.54 -29.29 -20.21
CA ASP A 8 4.24 -29.15 -21.65
C ASP A 8 3.52 -27.82 -21.92
N PRO A 9 4.08 -26.92 -22.75
CA PRO A 9 3.53 -25.58 -23.00
C PRO A 9 2.29 -25.54 -23.90
N ALA A 10 1.84 -26.70 -24.42
CA ALA A 10 0.68 -26.82 -25.31
C ALA A 10 -0.58 -27.36 -24.62
N ALA A 11 -0.56 -27.58 -23.31
CA ALA A 11 -1.72 -28.10 -22.58
C ALA A 11 -2.82 -27.03 -22.46
N PRO A 12 -4.09 -27.35 -22.79
CA PRO A 12 -5.22 -26.46 -22.55
C PRO A 12 -5.35 -26.13 -21.05
N ARG A 13 -5.48 -24.84 -20.71
CA ARG A 13 -5.62 -24.40 -19.32
C ARG A 13 -6.96 -24.90 -18.77
N PRO A 14 -7.01 -25.56 -17.60
CA PRO A 14 -8.28 -25.93 -17.00
C PRO A 14 -9.08 -24.67 -16.66
N ALA A 15 -10.36 -24.66 -17.03
CA ALA A 15 -11.28 -23.58 -16.71
C ALA A 15 -11.42 -23.45 -15.18
N SER A 16 -11.25 -22.22 -14.67
CA SER A 16 -11.34 -21.89 -13.25
C SER A 16 -12.73 -22.24 -12.69
N LEU A 17 -12.81 -23.27 -11.85
CA LEU A 17 -14.03 -23.65 -11.13
C LEU A 17 -14.29 -22.81 -9.87
N TYR A 18 -13.58 -21.70 -9.66
CA TYR A 18 -13.75 -20.83 -8.50
C TYR A 18 -14.45 -19.51 -8.87
N ALA A 19 -15.61 -19.59 -9.51
CA ALA A 19 -16.56 -18.48 -9.53
C ALA A 19 -17.47 -18.57 -8.29
N ARG A 20 -16.89 -18.40 -7.08
CA ARG A 20 -17.70 -18.18 -5.87
C ARG A 20 -18.07 -16.70 -5.81
N ARG A 21 -19.36 -16.41 -6.01
CA ARG A 21 -19.97 -15.09 -5.87
C ARG A 21 -19.97 -14.71 -4.38
N CYS A 22 -19.26 -13.65 -4.01
CA CYS A 22 -19.41 -13.06 -2.67
C CYS A 22 -20.66 -12.18 -2.67
N GLN A 23 -21.67 -12.53 -1.87
CA GLN A 23 -22.76 -11.62 -1.52
C GLN A 23 -22.34 -10.88 -0.25
N ALA A 24 -22.20 -9.55 -0.32
CA ALA A 24 -21.94 -8.72 0.84
C ALA A 24 -23.28 -8.38 1.54
N HIS A 25 -23.44 -8.85 2.78
CA HIS A 25 -24.52 -8.38 3.64
C HIS A 25 -24.06 -7.09 4.33
N SER A 26 -24.76 -6.00 4.05
CA SER A 26 -24.52 -4.68 4.61
C SER A 26 -25.43 -4.47 5.82
N ASP A 27 -25.01 -4.91 7.02
CA ASP A 27 -25.58 -4.35 8.26
C ASP A 27 -24.59 -4.52 9.41
N VAL A 28 -23.63 -3.60 9.47
CA VAL A 28 -22.96 -3.25 10.72
C VAL A 28 -23.14 -1.75 10.88
N LYS A 29 -24.07 -1.38 11.77
CA LYS A 29 -24.22 -0.01 12.28
C LYS A 29 -22.97 0.31 13.12
N ALA A 30 -21.98 0.93 12.49
CA ALA A 30 -20.80 1.45 13.17
C ALA A 30 -21.18 2.66 14.06
N PRO A 31 -20.59 2.82 15.25
CA PRO A 31 -20.72 4.04 16.05
C PRO A 31 -20.13 5.24 15.28
N PRO A 32 -20.59 6.48 15.55
CA PRO A 32 -20.06 7.66 14.87
C PRO A 32 -18.59 7.82 15.26
N ALA A 33 -17.72 7.68 14.26
CA ALA A 33 -16.32 8.05 14.37
C ALA A 33 -16.26 9.53 14.81
N SER A 34 -15.53 9.74 15.91
CA SER A 34 -15.07 11.05 16.35
C SER A 34 -14.43 11.78 15.17
N GLU A 35 -14.99 12.93 14.83
CA GLU A 35 -14.49 13.85 13.82
C GLU A 35 -13.14 14.45 14.26
N SER A 36 -12.05 13.79 13.89
CA SER A 36 -10.75 14.46 13.78
C SER A 36 -10.78 15.25 12.48
N LYS A 37 -11.02 16.54 12.62
CA LYS A 37 -11.07 17.55 11.56
C LYS A 37 -9.69 17.70 10.92
N ASP A 38 -9.39 16.89 9.91
CA ASP A 38 -8.23 17.12 9.03
C ASP A 38 -8.53 18.31 8.11
N ALA A 39 -8.37 19.51 8.66
CA ALA A 39 -8.42 20.76 7.93
C ALA A 39 -7.05 21.01 7.28
N GLY A 40 -6.88 20.54 6.05
CA GLY A 40 -5.96 21.17 5.09
C GLY A 40 -5.04 20.24 4.31
N THR A 41 -5.51 19.73 3.17
CA THR A 41 -4.73 19.91 1.93
C THR A 41 -5.64 19.92 0.71
N SER A 42 -5.73 21.10 0.10
CA SER A 42 -6.34 21.37 -1.19
C SER A 42 -5.84 20.40 -2.28
N SER A 43 -6.78 19.71 -2.93
CA SER A 43 -6.65 19.07 -4.26
C SER A 43 -5.31 18.37 -4.56
N GLN A 44 -4.75 17.67 -3.59
CA GLN A 44 -3.49 16.96 -3.81
C GLN A 44 -3.74 15.76 -4.72
N GLY A 45 -2.96 15.65 -5.80
CA GLY A 45 -3.09 14.54 -6.76
C GLY A 45 -2.74 13.16 -6.19
N TRP A 46 -2.17 13.11 -4.98
CA TRP A 46 -1.86 11.88 -4.26
C TRP A 46 -3.01 11.46 -3.33
N ARG A 47 -3.25 10.15 -3.25
CA ARG A 47 -4.30 9.54 -2.43
C ARG A 47 -3.79 9.01 -1.09
N ILE A 48 -2.49 8.70 -1.01
CA ILE A 48 -1.85 8.13 0.18
C ILE A 48 -0.52 8.85 0.40
N LYS A 49 -0.25 9.29 1.64
CA LYS A 49 1.08 9.75 2.06
C LYS A 49 1.76 8.60 2.81
N MET A 50 2.96 8.23 2.38
CA MET A 50 3.74 7.13 2.95
C MET A 50 5.05 7.68 3.54
N LEU A 51 5.19 7.55 4.85
CA LEU A 51 6.41 7.85 5.59
C LEU A 51 7.35 6.64 5.55
N TYR A 52 8.65 6.85 5.36
CA TYR A 52 9.65 5.79 5.35
C TYR A 52 11.00 6.28 5.89
N ASP A 53 11.83 5.38 6.42
CA ASP A 53 13.19 5.69 6.87
C ASP A 53 14.22 5.43 5.74
N GLY A 54 14.88 6.48 5.27
CA GLY A 54 15.91 6.43 4.23
C GLY A 54 17.25 5.82 4.69
N GLU A 55 17.53 5.80 6.00
CA GLU A 55 18.75 5.21 6.56
C GLU A 55 18.59 3.70 6.84
N CYS A 56 17.36 3.17 6.81
CA CYS A 56 17.08 1.75 6.96
C CYS A 56 17.15 0.99 5.62
N PRO A 57 18.15 0.11 5.39
CA PRO A 57 18.29 -0.60 4.11
C PRO A 57 17.15 -1.57 3.79
N LEU A 58 16.39 -2.00 4.80
CA LEU A 58 15.23 -2.87 4.60
C LEU A 58 14.03 -2.06 4.11
N CYS A 59 13.73 -0.93 4.75
CA CYS A 59 12.67 -0.02 4.31
C CYS A 59 12.90 0.46 2.87
N MET A 60 14.15 0.77 2.51
CA MET A 60 14.47 1.21 1.16
C MET A 60 14.24 0.16 0.07
N ARG A 61 14.34 -1.14 0.38
CA ARG A 61 14.00 -2.20 -0.59
C ARG A 61 12.51 -2.17 -0.94
N GLU A 62 11.67 -1.95 0.07
CA GLU A 62 10.22 -1.88 -0.09
C GLU A 62 9.79 -0.59 -0.78
N VAL A 63 10.39 0.54 -0.40
CA VAL A 63 10.12 1.86 -1.01
C VAL A 63 10.49 1.87 -2.48
N ASN A 64 11.66 1.33 -2.86
CA ASN A 64 12.07 1.27 -4.27
C ASN A 64 11.12 0.42 -5.11
N MET A 65 10.70 -0.72 -4.56
CA MET A 65 9.69 -1.57 -5.19
C MET A 65 8.36 -0.83 -5.40
N LEU A 66 7.90 -0.07 -4.41
CA LEU A 66 6.65 0.68 -4.46
C LEU A 66 6.74 1.87 -5.41
N ARG A 67 7.87 2.59 -5.42
CA ARG A 67 8.11 3.71 -6.35
C ARG A 67 8.00 3.26 -7.80
N GLU A 68 8.59 2.12 -8.16
CA GLU A 68 8.51 1.59 -9.52
C GLU A 68 7.06 1.32 -9.95
N ARG A 69 6.27 0.69 -9.08
CA ARG A 69 4.84 0.43 -9.34
C ARG A 69 3.99 1.70 -9.31
N ASN A 70 4.35 2.69 -8.49
CA ASN A 70 3.61 3.93 -8.37
C ASN A 70 3.79 4.84 -9.59
N LYS A 71 4.79 4.63 -10.46
CA LYS A 71 4.97 5.43 -11.69
C LYS A 71 3.73 5.46 -12.57
N SER A 72 2.97 4.37 -12.64
CA SER A 72 1.74 4.29 -13.46
C SER A 72 0.52 4.90 -12.77
N TYR A 73 0.48 4.91 -11.44
CA TYR A 73 -0.68 5.36 -10.67
C TYR A 73 -0.56 6.80 -10.14
N GLY A 74 0.66 7.26 -9.85
CA GLY A 74 0.95 8.59 -9.30
C GLY A 74 0.24 8.89 -7.99
N ALA A 75 -0.18 7.86 -7.23
CA ALA A 75 -1.14 8.01 -6.14
C ALA A 75 -0.48 8.13 -4.76
N ILE A 76 0.81 7.82 -4.64
CA ILE A 76 1.54 7.81 -3.37
C ILE A 76 2.50 8.99 -3.31
N ASN A 77 2.43 9.76 -2.22
CA ASN A 77 3.43 10.74 -1.82
C ASN A 77 4.41 10.07 -0.84
N PHE A 78 5.69 9.95 -1.23
CA PHE A 78 6.72 9.35 -0.38
C PHE A 78 7.44 10.43 0.42
N VAL A 79 7.49 10.29 1.74
CA VAL A 79 8.13 11.23 2.66
C VAL A 79 9.19 10.48 3.47
N ASP A 80 10.42 10.98 3.42
CA ASP A 80 11.55 10.43 4.17
C ASP A 80 11.60 11.01 5.58
N ILE A 81 11.53 10.17 6.61
CA ILE A 81 11.56 10.61 8.02
C ILE A 81 12.97 10.81 8.54
N SER A 82 13.98 10.16 7.93
CA SER A 82 15.38 10.36 8.32
C SER A 82 16.00 11.63 7.72
N SER A 83 15.26 12.31 6.83
CA SER A 83 15.66 13.60 6.29
C SER A 83 15.69 14.68 7.38
N LYS A 84 16.70 15.55 7.32
CA LYS A 84 16.81 16.73 8.21
C LYS A 84 15.66 17.72 8.05
N ASP A 85 14.98 17.67 6.91
CA ASP A 85 13.86 18.54 6.59
C ASP A 85 12.51 17.94 7.03
N TYR A 86 12.51 16.77 7.69
CA TYR A 86 11.31 16.14 8.21
C TYR A 86 10.74 16.92 9.41
N SER A 87 9.43 17.14 9.39
CA SER A 87 8.69 17.84 10.45
C SER A 87 7.49 16.98 10.87
N PRO A 88 7.44 16.46 12.11
CA PRO A 88 6.29 15.69 12.60
C PRO A 88 4.98 16.47 12.53
N LYS A 89 5.02 17.78 12.77
CA LYS A 89 3.84 18.67 12.74
C LYS A 89 3.13 18.67 11.38
N ASP A 90 3.88 18.53 10.30
CA ASP A 90 3.36 18.48 8.93
C ASP A 90 2.88 17.07 8.54
N ASN A 91 3.05 16.10 9.45
CA ASN A 91 2.82 14.68 9.24
C ASN A 91 2.07 14.04 10.42
N GLN A 92 1.02 14.73 10.92
CA GLN A 92 0.12 14.22 11.96
C GLN A 92 0.82 13.91 13.29
N ASP A 93 1.86 14.67 13.60
CA ASP A 93 2.69 14.52 14.80
C ASP A 93 3.29 13.11 14.94
N LEU A 94 3.54 12.44 13.79
CA LEU A 94 4.20 11.15 13.74
C LEU A 94 5.71 11.35 13.88
N ASP A 95 6.23 10.93 15.04
CA ASP A 95 7.65 10.90 15.35
C ASP A 95 8.23 9.48 15.23
N TYR A 96 9.56 9.35 15.27
CA TYR A 96 10.27 8.08 15.16
C TYR A 96 11.45 7.97 16.13
N GLU A 97 11.72 6.74 16.56
CA GLU A 97 12.89 6.42 17.38
C GLU A 97 14.05 5.97 16.48
N THR A 98 15.28 6.28 16.89
CA THR A 98 16.52 5.93 16.17
C THR A 98 17.31 4.84 16.86
#